data_AF-A0A654LW10-F1
#
_entry.id   AF-A0A654LW10-F1
#
_cell.length_a   1.000
_cell.length_b   1.000
_cell.length_c   1.000
_cell.angle_alpha   90.00
_cell.angle_beta   90.00
_cell.angle_gamma   90.00
#
_symmetry.space_group_name_H-M   'P 1'
#
loop_
_entity.id
_entity.type
_entity.pdbx_description
1 polymer ?
#
loop_
_entity_poly.entity_id
_entity_poly.type
_entity_poly.pdbx_seq_one_letter_code
_entity_poly.pdbx_strand_id
1 'polypeptide(L)'
;MNDMLTNFFHSIDSRIIYIVFFYFSAFMMLYITMFGMYWSWVEYDKTGALNIGETIVKNDLIFDGSGKLVTYLAIFSVITWFCVTKIGYSRVQNTPKIVRSVLSVLSIILIVVAAYEFTYNFTVWGALITVHTINNSLNFDEINLSYPNPETPWNLVFATKMTLAALIISCHAFYIIQRSDKKSSIFVKEQS
;
A
#
# COMPACT_ATOMS: atom_id res chain seq x y z
N MET A 1 23.96 25.64 -18.40
CA MET A 1 22.72 25.21 -17.69
C MET A 1 22.78 23.76 -17.18
N ASN A 2 23.87 23.01 -17.43
CA ASN A 2 24.02 21.62 -16.94
C ASN A 2 24.80 21.56 -15.61
N ASP A 3 25.84 22.38 -15.45
CA ASP A 3 26.72 22.35 -14.25
C ASP A 3 26.06 22.85 -12.95
N MET A 4 25.06 23.74 -13.06
CA MET A 4 24.33 24.23 -11.89
C MET A 4 23.33 23.19 -11.37
N LEU A 5 22.69 22.45 -12.28
CA LEU A 5 21.78 21.35 -11.92
C LEU A 5 22.56 20.16 -11.36
N THR A 6 23.68 19.77 -11.96
CA THR A 6 24.50 18.65 -11.45
C THR A 6 25.12 18.97 -10.09
N ASN A 7 25.61 20.20 -9.85
CA ASN A 7 26.09 20.61 -8.53
C ASN A 7 24.96 20.72 -7.49
N PHE A 8 23.76 21.15 -7.90
CA PHE A 8 22.57 21.11 -7.05
C PHE A 8 22.23 19.67 -6.63
N PHE A 9 22.12 18.74 -7.58
CA PHE A 9 21.87 17.32 -7.30
C PHE A 9 22.99 16.64 -6.49
N HIS A 10 24.25 17.06 -6.65
CA HIS A 10 25.38 16.54 -5.87
C HIS A 10 25.42 17.08 -4.44
N SER A 11 24.89 18.30 -4.20
CA SER A 11 24.78 18.89 -2.86
C SER A 11 23.59 18.37 -2.05
N ILE A 12 22.59 17.80 -2.71
CA ILE A 12 21.42 17.22 -2.06
C ILE A 12 21.83 15.89 -1.46
N ASP A 13 21.87 15.83 -0.13
CA ASP A 13 21.97 14.57 0.58
C ASP A 13 20.80 13.67 0.13
N SER A 14 21.12 12.46 -0.32
CA SER A 14 20.17 11.40 -0.66
C SER A 14 19.02 11.25 0.34
N ARG A 15 19.28 11.55 1.63
CA ARG A 15 18.27 11.59 2.69
C ARG A 15 17.17 12.63 2.46
N ILE A 16 17.51 13.84 1.98
CA ILE A 16 16.55 14.92 1.73
C ILE A 16 15.57 14.50 0.63
N ILE A 17 16.06 13.83 -0.41
CA ILE A 17 15.21 13.29 -1.48
C ILE A 17 14.16 12.35 -0.90
N TYR A 18 14.57 11.37 -0.10
CA TYR A 18 13.63 10.44 0.53
C TYR A 18 12.61 11.13 1.43
N ILE A 19 13.00 12.19 2.14
CA ILE A 19 12.10 12.97 3.00
C ILE A 19 11.06 13.72 2.17
N VAL A 20 11.45 14.36 1.07
CA VAL A 20 10.52 15.09 0.18
C VAL A 20 9.51 14.12 -0.42
N PHE A 21 9.96 13.00 -0.98
CA PHE A 21 9.07 11.98 -1.54
C PHE A 21 8.16 11.36 -0.49
N PHE A 22 8.65 11.14 0.74
CA PHE A 22 7.84 10.68 1.86
C PHE A 22 6.70 11.65 2.18
N TYR A 23 6.99 12.93 2.38
CA TYR A 23 5.94 13.90 2.73
C TYR A 23 4.95 14.11 1.58
N PHE A 24 5.43 14.13 0.34
CA PHE A 24 4.56 14.22 -0.84
C PHE A 24 3.61 13.02 -0.95
N SER A 25 4.13 11.79 -0.83
CA SER A 25 3.31 10.57 -0.89
C SER A 25 2.33 10.48 0.29
N ALA A 26 2.75 10.82 1.51
CA ALA A 26 1.89 10.86 2.68
C ALA A 26 0.76 11.90 2.52
N PHE A 27 1.07 13.08 1.98
CA PHE A 27 0.07 14.10 1.66
C PHE A 27 -0.95 13.59 0.63
N MET A 28 -0.49 12.96 -0.44
CA MET A 28 -1.38 12.38 -1.46
C MET A 28 -2.26 11.26 -0.90
N MET A 29 -1.73 10.38 -0.05
CA MET A 29 -2.53 9.36 0.63
C MET A 29 -3.62 9.99 1.49
N LEU A 30 -3.25 11.00 2.30
CA LEU A 30 -4.20 11.69 3.17
C LEU A 30 -5.29 12.40 2.35
N TYR A 31 -4.92 13.04 1.25
CA TYR A 31 -5.87 13.66 0.33
C TYR A 31 -6.88 12.63 -0.21
N ILE A 32 -6.41 11.48 -0.70
CA ILE A 32 -7.27 10.43 -1.26
C ILE A 32 -8.19 9.83 -0.19
N THR A 33 -7.69 9.58 1.02
CA THR A 33 -8.50 9.01 2.11
C THR A 33 -9.54 9.99 2.64
N MET A 34 -9.19 11.27 2.78
CA MET A 34 -10.15 12.31 3.18
C MET A 34 -11.23 12.50 2.12
N PHE A 35 -10.85 12.50 0.84
CA PHE A 35 -11.80 12.55 -0.27
C PHE A 35 -12.75 11.36 -0.25
N GLY A 36 -12.22 10.13 -0.12
CA GLY A 36 -13.02 8.91 -0.02
C GLY A 36 -13.99 8.97 1.16
N MET A 37 -13.50 9.34 2.34
CA MET A 37 -14.32 9.42 3.56
C MET A 37 -15.45 10.47 3.43
N TYR A 38 -15.15 11.63 2.86
CA TYR A 38 -16.15 12.69 2.65
C TYR A 38 -17.27 12.22 1.72
N TRP A 39 -16.93 11.67 0.56
CA TRP A 39 -17.94 11.21 -0.41
C TRP A 39 -18.73 10.01 0.09
N SER A 40 -18.11 9.10 0.85
CA SER A 40 -18.85 7.99 1.47
C SER A 40 -19.80 8.45 2.56
N TRP A 41 -19.49 9.52 3.29
CA TRP A 41 -20.43 10.15 4.23
C TRP A 41 -21.65 10.72 3.49
N VAL A 42 -21.43 11.40 2.36
CA VAL A 42 -22.51 11.94 1.52
C VAL A 42 -23.40 10.84 0.94
N GLU A 43 -22.81 9.70 0.56
CA GLU A 43 -23.56 8.55 0.04
C GLU A 43 -24.33 7.83 1.14
N TYR A 44 -23.77 7.75 2.35
CA TYR A 44 -24.39 7.14 3.53
C TYR A 44 -25.71 7.83 3.90
N ASP A 45 -25.78 9.16 3.83
CA ASP A 45 -27.00 9.92 4.10
C ASP A 45 -28.14 9.58 3.11
N LYS A 46 -27.80 9.11 1.91
CA LYS A 46 -28.78 8.79 0.86
C LYS A 46 -29.19 7.32 0.83
N THR A 47 -28.26 6.41 1.09
CA THR A 47 -28.46 4.96 0.88
C THR A 47 -28.43 4.14 2.17
N GLY A 48 -27.95 4.70 3.28
CA GLY A 48 -27.81 4.01 4.57
C GLY A 48 -26.70 2.95 4.62
N ALA A 49 -26.01 2.69 3.51
CA ALA A 49 -24.90 1.75 3.42
C ALA A 49 -23.56 2.51 3.38
N LEU A 50 -22.56 2.01 4.10
CA LEU A 50 -21.25 2.65 4.18
C LEU A 50 -20.28 1.93 3.23
N ASN A 51 -19.98 2.53 2.07
CA ASN A 51 -19.13 1.92 1.05
C ASN A 51 -17.93 2.79 0.63
N ILE A 52 -16.91 2.83 1.49
CA ILE A 52 -15.68 3.63 1.26
C ILE A 52 -14.88 3.12 0.06
N GLY A 53 -14.78 1.81 -0.11
CA GLY A 53 -14.00 1.20 -1.18
C GLY A 53 -14.54 1.54 -2.56
N GLU A 54 -15.87 1.51 -2.72
CA GLU A 54 -16.52 1.81 -3.99
C GLU A 54 -16.33 3.27 -4.42
N THR A 55 -16.49 4.22 -3.49
CA THR A 55 -16.25 5.64 -3.76
C THR A 55 -14.83 5.89 -4.27
N ILE A 56 -13.83 5.23 -3.67
CA ILE A 56 -12.42 5.38 -4.06
C ILE A 56 -12.11 4.66 -5.38
N VAL A 57 -12.85 3.60 -5.73
CA VAL A 57 -12.66 2.86 -7.00
C VAL A 57 -13.33 3.57 -8.18
N LYS A 58 -14.47 4.22 -7.95
CA LYS A 58 -15.24 4.89 -9.01
C LYS A 58 -14.57 6.15 -9.53
N ASN A 59 -13.91 6.90 -8.65
CA ASN A 59 -13.31 8.18 -9.00
C ASN A 59 -11.92 8.02 -9.66
N ASP A 60 -11.69 8.82 -10.71
CA ASP A 60 -10.40 8.98 -11.38
C ASP A 60 -9.66 10.23 -10.81
N LEU A 61 -8.33 10.23 -10.81
CA LEU A 61 -7.56 11.23 -10.05
C LEU A 61 -7.33 12.55 -10.78
N ILE A 62 -7.09 12.52 -12.09
CA ILE A 62 -6.72 13.72 -12.86
C ILE A 62 -7.59 13.90 -14.11
N PHE A 63 -7.74 12.84 -14.90
CA PHE A 63 -8.55 12.82 -16.12
C PHE A 63 -9.22 11.45 -16.27
N ASP A 64 -10.33 11.39 -17.02
CA ASP A 64 -10.99 10.12 -17.36
C ASP A 64 -9.97 9.17 -18.02
N GLY A 65 -9.73 8.03 -17.38
CA GLY A 65 -8.75 7.04 -17.84
C GLY A 65 -7.31 7.22 -17.31
N SER A 66 -7.04 8.22 -16.45
CA SER A 66 -5.73 8.38 -15.78
C SER A 66 -5.40 7.25 -14.80
N GLY A 67 -6.41 6.48 -14.40
CA GLY A 67 -6.30 5.40 -13.43
C GLY A 67 -7.12 5.71 -12.18
N LYS A 68 -7.64 4.65 -11.56
CA LYS A 68 -8.51 4.78 -10.39
C LYS A 68 -7.75 5.32 -9.17
N LEU A 69 -8.40 6.12 -8.34
CA LEU A 69 -7.86 6.66 -7.08
C LEU A 69 -7.20 5.58 -6.21
N VAL A 70 -7.82 4.40 -6.14
CA VAL A 70 -7.28 3.25 -5.40
C VAL A 70 -5.89 2.81 -5.88
N THR A 71 -5.60 2.89 -7.18
CA THR A 71 -4.31 2.48 -7.73
C THR A 71 -3.22 3.41 -7.22
N TYR A 72 -3.50 4.71 -7.20
CA TYR A 72 -2.59 5.71 -6.64
C TYR A 72 -2.41 5.54 -5.14
N LEU A 73 -3.49 5.27 -4.40
CA LEU A 73 -3.42 4.99 -2.97
C LEU A 73 -2.49 3.80 -2.65
N ALA A 74 -2.61 2.71 -3.41
CA ALA A 74 -1.75 1.54 -3.28
C ALA A 74 -0.28 1.86 -3.58
N ILE A 75 -0.01 2.58 -4.68
CA ILE A 75 1.35 2.99 -5.07
C ILE A 75 1.98 3.90 -4.02
N PHE A 76 1.27 4.93 -3.58
CA PHE A 76 1.77 5.86 -2.58
C PHE A 76 2.02 5.17 -1.23
N SER A 77 1.22 4.17 -0.86
CA SER A 77 1.46 3.36 0.35
C SER A 77 2.80 2.62 0.29
N VAL A 78 3.12 1.99 -0.85
CA VAL A 78 4.39 1.29 -1.05
C VAL A 78 5.57 2.27 -1.08
N ILE A 79 5.45 3.41 -1.78
CA ILE A 79 6.47 4.46 -1.83
C ILE A 79 6.75 5.01 -0.44
N THR A 80 5.68 5.34 0.31
CA THR A 80 5.77 5.84 1.68
C THR A 80 6.57 4.88 2.55
N TRP A 81 6.21 3.59 2.53
CA TRP A 81 6.96 2.56 3.26
C TRP A 81 8.43 2.50 2.85
N PHE A 82 8.71 2.48 1.55
CA PHE A 82 10.08 2.45 1.05
C PHE A 82 10.90 3.65 1.55
N CYS A 83 10.36 4.86 1.48
CA CYS A 83 11.01 6.06 1.99
C CYS A 83 11.23 6.00 3.51
N VAL A 84 10.23 5.56 4.29
CA VAL A 84 10.35 5.39 5.75
C VAL A 84 11.50 4.46 6.11
N THR A 85 11.61 3.32 5.43
CA THR A 85 12.66 2.35 5.72
C THR A 85 14.06 2.88 5.39
N LYS A 86 14.21 3.73 4.36
CA LYS A 86 15.48 4.39 4.01
C LYS A 86 15.86 5.47 5.01
N ILE A 87 14.91 6.31 5.42
CA ILE A 87 15.12 7.36 6.44
C ILE A 87 15.45 6.72 7.79
N GLY A 88 14.69 5.70 8.18
CA GLY A 88 14.82 4.99 9.45
C GLY A 88 15.95 3.95 9.51
N TYR A 89 16.69 3.71 8.43
CA TYR A 89 17.68 2.64 8.33
C TYR A 89 18.77 2.69 9.43
N SER A 90 19.15 3.91 9.86
CA SER A 90 20.10 4.11 10.96
C SER A 90 19.55 3.63 12.31
N ARG A 91 18.24 3.79 12.56
CA ARG A 91 17.58 3.36 13.80
C ARG A 91 17.35 1.85 13.81
N VAL A 92 17.00 1.26 12.67
CA VAL A 92 16.80 -0.19 12.52
C VAL A 92 18.10 -0.96 12.80
N GLN A 93 19.26 -0.42 12.40
CA GLN A 93 20.58 -1.01 12.69
C GLN A 93 20.98 -1.01 14.18
N ASN A 94 20.40 -0.13 14.99
CA ASN A 94 20.68 -0.05 16.43
C ASN A 94 19.62 -0.76 17.30
N THR A 95 18.67 -1.45 16.66
CA THR A 95 17.59 -2.16 17.37
C THR A 95 18.09 -3.47 17.99
N PRO A 96 17.70 -3.81 19.23
CA PRO A 96 18.12 -5.04 19.89
C PRO A 96 17.63 -6.29 19.14
N LYS A 97 18.39 -7.39 19.25
CA LYS A 97 18.13 -8.66 18.53
C LYS A 97 16.71 -9.19 18.77
N ILE A 98 16.22 -9.12 20.02
CA ILE A 98 14.88 -9.60 20.38
C ILE A 98 13.77 -8.87 19.61
N VAL A 99 13.86 -7.55 19.51
CA VAL A 99 12.85 -6.74 18.80
C VAL A 99 12.87 -7.05 17.31
N ARG A 100 14.05 -7.29 16.72
CA ARG A 100 14.16 -7.72 15.31
C ARG A 100 13.51 -9.07 15.08
N SER A 101 13.75 -10.05 15.96
CA SER A 101 13.12 -11.36 15.86
C SER A 101 11.60 -11.27 15.95
N VAL A 102 11.06 -10.47 16.87
CA VAL A 102 9.62 -10.24 16.99
C VAL A 102 9.04 -9.59 15.73
N LEU A 103 9.68 -8.52 15.22
CA LEU A 103 9.25 -7.85 13.98
C LEU A 103 9.32 -8.80 12.77
N SER A 104 10.30 -9.71 12.73
CA SER A 104 10.44 -10.71 11.68
C SER A 104 9.27 -11.68 11.67
N VAL A 105 8.90 -12.22 12.83
CA VAL A 105 7.76 -13.13 12.99
C VAL A 105 6.45 -12.43 12.63
N LEU A 106 6.24 -11.20 13.12
CA LEU A 106 5.06 -10.40 12.77
C LEU A 106 4.99 -10.14 11.26
N SER A 107 6.11 -9.85 10.62
CA SER A 107 6.16 -9.64 9.17
C SER A 107 5.76 -10.90 8.41
N ILE A 108 6.19 -12.10 8.85
CA ILE A 108 5.76 -13.37 8.25
C ILE A 108 4.25 -13.57 8.40
N ILE A 109 3.70 -13.34 9.59
CA ILE A 109 2.25 -13.46 9.82
C ILE A 109 1.49 -12.56 8.86
N LEU A 110 1.92 -11.30 8.73
CA LEU A 110 1.32 -10.35 7.80
C LEU A 110 1.46 -10.78 6.34
N ILE A 111 2.60 -11.34 5.93
CA ILE A 111 2.78 -11.89 4.57
C ILE A 111 1.76 -13.00 4.30
N VAL A 112 1.60 -13.95 5.23
CA VAL A 112 0.67 -15.08 5.06
C VAL A 112 -0.77 -14.58 4.95
N VAL A 113 -1.19 -13.68 5.85
CA VAL A 113 -2.54 -13.10 5.82
C VAL A 113 -2.76 -12.29 4.56
N ALA A 114 -1.84 -11.40 4.19
CA ALA A 114 -1.97 -10.56 3.00
C ALA A 114 -1.96 -11.40 1.70
N ALA A 115 -1.15 -12.46 1.63
CA ALA A 115 -1.13 -13.38 0.49
C ALA A 115 -2.45 -14.14 0.38
N TYR A 116 -2.97 -14.66 1.50
CA TYR A 116 -4.27 -15.32 1.54
C TYR A 116 -5.39 -14.39 1.05
N GLU A 117 -5.48 -13.19 1.62
CA GLU A 117 -6.50 -12.19 1.26
C GLU A 117 -6.36 -11.74 -0.20
N PHE A 118 -5.12 -11.53 -0.68
CA PHE A 118 -4.88 -11.19 -2.07
C PHE A 118 -5.39 -12.30 -3.00
N THR A 119 -5.03 -13.57 -2.75
CA THR A 119 -5.48 -14.69 -3.57
C THR A 119 -7.00 -14.86 -3.51
N TYR A 120 -7.60 -14.78 -2.32
CA TYR A 120 -9.05 -14.89 -2.14
C TYR A 120 -9.79 -13.81 -2.96
N ASN A 121 -9.43 -12.54 -2.76
CA ASN A 121 -10.07 -11.42 -3.45
C ASN A 121 -9.86 -11.51 -4.97
N PHE A 122 -8.66 -11.89 -5.42
CA PHE A 122 -8.36 -12.06 -6.83
C PHE A 122 -9.17 -13.20 -7.48
N THR A 123 -9.31 -14.34 -6.78
CA THR A 123 -10.10 -15.48 -7.26
C THR A 123 -11.59 -15.15 -7.34
N VAL A 124 -12.16 -14.55 -6.29
CA VAL A 124 -13.58 -14.16 -6.29
C VAL A 124 -13.86 -13.10 -7.35
N TRP A 125 -12.98 -12.11 -7.49
CA TRP A 125 -13.11 -11.07 -8.51
C TRP A 125 -13.09 -11.66 -9.92
N GLY A 126 -12.15 -12.57 -10.21
CA GLY A 126 -12.08 -13.28 -11.49
C GLY A 126 -13.32 -14.14 -11.79
N ALA A 127 -13.89 -14.80 -10.79
CA ALA A 127 -15.14 -15.55 -10.94
C ALA A 127 -16.32 -14.62 -11.27
N LEU A 128 -16.44 -13.49 -10.58
CA LEU A 128 -17.49 -12.50 -10.82
C LEU A 128 -17.37 -11.87 -12.21
N ILE A 129 -16.16 -11.50 -12.65
CA ILE A 129 -15.91 -11.04 -14.03
C ILE A 129 -16.47 -12.03 -15.06
N THR A 130 -16.24 -13.33 -14.85
CA THR A 130 -16.72 -14.38 -15.75
C THR A 130 -18.24 -14.42 -15.82
N VAL A 131 -18.92 -14.37 -14.67
CA VAL A 131 -20.40 -14.33 -14.59
C VAL A 131 -20.96 -13.07 -15.25
N HIS A 132 -20.36 -11.91 -14.98
CA HIS A 132 -20.77 -10.63 -15.57
C HIS A 132 -20.57 -10.60 -17.09
N THR A 133 -19.50 -11.21 -17.59
CA THR A 133 -19.23 -11.34 -19.03
C THR A 133 -20.28 -12.21 -19.72
N ILE A 134 -20.68 -13.33 -19.09
CA ILE A 134 -21.75 -14.20 -19.60
C ILE A 134 -23.09 -13.43 -19.63
N ASN A 135 -23.36 -12.60 -18.63
CA ASN A 135 -24.56 -11.79 -18.53
C ASN A 135 -24.52 -10.49 -19.35
N ASN A 136 -23.49 -10.30 -20.19
CA ASN A 136 -23.30 -9.14 -21.07
C ASN A 136 -23.23 -7.79 -20.33
N SER A 137 -22.83 -7.80 -19.05
CA SER A 137 -22.56 -6.60 -18.24
C SER A 137 -21.05 -6.42 -18.10
N LEU A 138 -20.46 -5.39 -18.70
CA LEU A 138 -19.00 -5.17 -18.72
C LEU A 138 -18.50 -4.16 -17.67
N ASN A 139 -19.29 -3.87 -16.63
CA ASN A 139 -18.91 -2.90 -15.61
C ASN A 139 -18.08 -3.57 -14.50
N PHE A 140 -16.77 -3.72 -14.71
CA PHE A 140 -15.86 -4.46 -13.82
C PHE A 140 -15.48 -3.70 -12.54
N ASP A 141 -15.65 -2.37 -12.54
CA ASP A 141 -15.25 -1.49 -11.45
C ASP A 141 -16.27 -1.46 -10.29
N GLU A 142 -17.51 -1.90 -10.54
CA GLU A 142 -18.61 -1.89 -9.57
C GLU A 142 -18.87 -3.26 -8.93
N ILE A 143 -17.95 -4.23 -9.12
CA ILE A 143 -18.07 -5.56 -8.54
C ILE A 143 -17.87 -5.47 -7.01
N ASN A 144 -18.99 -5.35 -6.30
CA ASN A 144 -19.07 -5.35 -4.84
C ASN A 144 -19.65 -6.67 -4.35
N LEU A 145 -19.12 -7.19 -3.23
CA LEU A 145 -19.67 -8.35 -2.57
C LEU A 145 -20.41 -7.88 -1.30
N SER A 146 -21.72 -8.10 -1.23
CA SER A 146 -22.55 -7.78 -0.05
C SER A 146 -22.35 -8.76 1.12
N TYR A 147 -21.37 -9.65 1.02
CA TYR A 147 -21.02 -10.65 2.02
C TYR A 147 -19.71 -10.25 2.71
N PRO A 148 -19.57 -10.37 4.05
CA PRO A 148 -20.51 -10.99 5.00
C PRO A 148 -21.62 -10.07 5.52
N ASN A 149 -21.50 -8.74 5.39
CA ASN A 149 -22.49 -7.78 5.87
C ASN A 149 -23.05 -6.92 4.71
N PRO A 150 -24.35 -6.99 4.41
CA PRO A 150 -24.97 -6.21 3.33
C PRO A 150 -24.93 -4.69 3.54
N GLU A 151 -24.87 -4.23 4.79
CA GLU A 151 -24.85 -2.79 5.12
C GLU A 151 -23.48 -2.13 4.89
N THR A 152 -22.43 -2.96 4.80
CA THR A 152 -21.06 -2.53 4.52
C THR A 152 -20.46 -3.40 3.41
N PRO A 153 -20.98 -3.29 2.18
CA PRO A 153 -20.51 -4.08 1.06
C PRO A 153 -19.03 -3.79 0.80
N TRP A 154 -18.26 -4.84 0.52
CA TRP A 154 -16.81 -4.73 0.35
C TRP A 154 -16.47 -4.72 -1.15
N ASN A 155 -15.76 -3.69 -1.61
CA ASN A 155 -15.32 -3.60 -3.00
C ASN A 155 -14.07 -4.46 -3.24
N LEU A 156 -14.16 -5.43 -4.16
CA LEU A 156 -13.08 -6.40 -4.39
C LEU A 156 -11.87 -5.80 -5.11
N VAL A 157 -12.10 -4.85 -6.01
CA VAL A 157 -11.02 -4.13 -6.71
C VAL A 157 -10.20 -3.33 -5.69
N PHE A 158 -10.90 -2.71 -4.73
CA PHE A 158 -10.26 -2.02 -3.61
C PHE A 158 -9.44 -2.97 -2.75
N ALA A 159 -10.08 -4.06 -2.30
CA ALA A 159 -9.45 -5.11 -1.50
C ALA A 159 -8.13 -5.57 -2.10
N THR A 160 -8.19 -6.00 -3.37
CA THR A 160 -7.09 -6.67 -4.07
C THR A 160 -5.89 -5.75 -4.20
N LYS A 161 -6.10 -4.47 -4.54
CA LYS A 161 -5.01 -3.49 -4.69
C LYS A 161 -4.36 -3.16 -3.35
N MET A 162 -5.15 -3.04 -2.28
CA MET A 162 -4.65 -2.71 -0.95
C MET A 162 -3.94 -3.90 -0.29
N THR A 163 -4.48 -5.12 -0.43
CA THR A 163 -3.84 -6.35 0.08
C THR A 163 -2.56 -6.67 -0.67
N LEU A 164 -2.50 -6.39 -1.98
CA LEU A 164 -1.26 -6.46 -2.76
C LEU A 164 -0.21 -5.47 -2.24
N ALA A 165 -0.60 -4.21 -1.98
CA ALA A 165 0.31 -3.22 -1.41
C ALA A 165 0.83 -3.65 -0.03
N ALA A 166 -0.05 -4.16 0.83
CA ALA A 166 0.31 -4.71 2.13
C ALA A 166 1.28 -5.88 2.01
N LEU A 167 1.05 -6.82 1.08
CA LEU A 167 1.93 -7.96 0.81
C LEU A 167 3.34 -7.50 0.42
N ILE A 168 3.45 -6.54 -0.49
CA ILE A 168 4.74 -5.97 -0.92
C ILE A 168 5.46 -5.31 0.27
N ILE A 169 4.74 -4.51 1.06
CA ILE A 169 5.25 -3.83 2.25
C ILE A 169 5.79 -4.83 3.27
N SER A 170 5.02 -5.87 3.59
CA SER A 170 5.41 -6.90 4.58
C SER A 170 6.59 -7.75 4.09
N CYS A 171 6.62 -8.13 2.81
CA CYS A 171 7.77 -8.80 2.19
C CYS A 171 9.04 -7.92 2.27
N HIS A 172 8.92 -6.63 1.94
CA HIS A 172 10.02 -5.69 2.03
C HIS A 172 10.50 -5.49 3.48
N ALA A 173 9.57 -5.40 4.43
CA ALA A 173 9.87 -5.29 5.86
C ALA A 173 10.71 -6.49 6.34
N PHE A 174 10.23 -7.70 6.05
CA PHE A 174 10.90 -8.95 6.39
C PHE A 174 12.31 -9.04 5.80
N TYR A 175 12.46 -8.66 4.53
CA TYR A 175 13.75 -8.64 3.85
C TYR A 175 14.76 -7.71 4.53
N ILE A 176 14.35 -6.50 4.90
CA ILE A 176 15.23 -5.53 5.59
C ILE A 176 15.68 -6.05 6.94
N ILE A 177 14.76 -6.65 7.72
CA ILE A 177 15.06 -7.20 9.04
C ILE A 177 16.13 -8.31 8.92
N GLN A 178 15.94 -9.26 8.00
CA GLN A 178 16.90 -10.34 7.76
C GLN A 178 18.27 -9.83 7.29
N ARG A 179 18.29 -8.84 6.39
CA ARG A 179 19.54 -8.23 5.92
C ARG A 179 20.30 -7.55 7.06
N SER A 180 19.58 -6.87 7.96
CA SER A 180 20.18 -6.23 9.13
C SER A 180 20.76 -7.25 10.12
N ASP A 181 20.18 -8.44 10.22
CA ASP A 181 20.67 -9.50 11.11
C ASP A 181 22.01 -10.08 10.63
N LYS A 182 22.11 -10.42 9.33
CA LYS A 182 23.35 -10.88 8.69
C LYS A 182 24.52 -9.91 8.86
N LYS A 183 24.25 -8.61 8.78
CA LYS A 183 25.29 -7.59 8.97
C LYS A 183 25.79 -7.57 10.42
N SER A 184 24.90 -7.75 11.39
CA SER A 184 25.26 -7.76 12.82
C SER A 184 26.05 -9.00 13.23
N SER A 185 25.81 -10.17 12.62
CA SER A 185 26.56 -11.39 12.93
C SER A 185 28.00 -11.37 12.39
N ILE A 186 28.24 -10.69 11.26
CA ILE A 186 29.59 -10.49 10.71
C ILE A 186 30.45 -9.63 11.65
N PHE A 187 29.91 -8.51 12.16
CA PHE A 187 30.65 -7.64 13.10
C PHE A 187 31.05 -8.32 14.40
N VAL A 188 30.21 -9.24 14.93
CA VAL A 188 30.56 -10.00 16.14
C VAL A 188 31.70 -10.99 15.87
N LYS A 189 31.80 -11.53 14.65
CA LYS A 189 32.82 -12.52 14.28
C LYS A 189 34.19 -11.89 13.95
N GLU A 190 34.23 -10.63 13.52
CA GLU A 190 35.50 -9.89 13.32
C GLU A 190 36.13 -9.39 14.63
N GLN A 191 35.39 -9.38 15.74
CA GLN A 191 35.88 -8.94 17.06
C GLN A 191 36.21 -10.09 18.02
N SER A 192 36.09 -11.35 17.58
CA SER A 192 36.46 -12.57 18.31
C SER A 192 37.68 -13.23 17.70
#